data_AF-A0A550GR03-F1
#
_entry.id   AF-A0A550GR03-F1
#
_cell.length_a   1.000
_cell.length_b   1.000
_cell.length_c   1.000
_cell.angle_alpha   90.00
_cell.angle_beta   90.00
_cell.angle_gamma   90.00
#
_symmetry.space_group_name_H-M   'P 1'
#
loop_
_entity.id
_entity.type
_entity.pdbx_description
1 polymer ?
#
loop_
_entity_poly.entity_id
_entity_poly.type
_entity_poly.pdbx_seq_one_letter_code
_entity_poly.pdbx_strand_id
1 'polypeptide(L)'
;RMYPETDVPPIVVSTERIAGLRANLPEMPEAKLQRFTSDYGINEKLAGQVISSEYTQLFEEMMEEGLADPVQLAVTLTEDFRGLQREGVEVGNISDALIRDTFGLLKAGETVKESLPQIFTWLAGNPGGSPADALEALGLGMLSEDELRRMVEAKVSENREMVERMGERAMGPLMGMMMGDVRGRAEARDVQALLREAIDALARE
;
A
#
# COMPACT_ATOMS: atom_id res chain seq x y z
N ARG A 1 46.87 -4.88 33.80
CA ARG A 1 46.12 -4.22 34.91
C ARG A 1 45.31 -3.10 34.28
N MET A 2 44.04 -2.95 34.64
CA MET A 2 43.27 -1.75 34.29
C MET A 2 43.56 -0.69 35.36
N TYR A 3 44.03 0.48 34.95
CA TYR A 3 44.20 1.67 35.79
C TYR A 3 43.35 2.81 35.20
N PRO A 4 42.94 3.80 36.01
CA PRO A 4 42.16 4.92 35.52
C PRO A 4 42.89 5.65 34.39
N GLU A 5 42.13 6.05 33.36
CA GLU A 5 42.61 6.92 32.30
C GLU A 5 43.05 8.27 32.89
N THR A 6 44.26 8.71 32.55
CA THR A 6 44.86 9.94 33.09
C THR A 6 44.78 11.11 32.12
N ASP A 7 44.61 10.84 30.83
CA ASP A 7 44.57 11.88 29.79
C ASP A 7 43.18 12.53 29.67
N VAL A 8 42.13 11.85 30.16
CA VAL A 8 40.74 12.34 30.10
C VAL A 8 40.22 12.67 31.51
N PRO A 9 39.83 13.92 31.79
CA PRO A 9 39.28 14.28 33.09
C PRO A 9 37.91 13.60 33.32
N PRO A 10 37.56 13.26 34.58
CA PRO A 10 36.25 12.70 34.91
C PRO A 10 35.11 13.64 34.50
N ILE A 11 34.11 13.11 33.80
CA ILE A 11 32.91 13.85 33.40
C ILE A 11 31.82 13.61 34.45
N VAL A 12 31.43 14.67 35.16
CA VAL A 12 30.31 14.61 36.10
C VAL A 12 28.99 14.64 35.31
N VAL A 13 28.14 13.64 35.55
CA VAL A 13 26.79 13.59 34.98
C VAL A 13 25.82 14.17 36.00
N SER A 14 25.35 15.40 35.77
CA SER A 14 24.43 16.09 36.68
C SER A 14 23.01 15.53 36.61
N THR A 15 22.23 15.70 37.67
CA THR A 15 20.82 15.27 37.71
C THR A 15 19.97 16.03 36.69
N GLU A 16 20.27 17.31 36.44
CA GLU A 16 19.60 18.12 35.42
C GLU A 16 19.86 17.56 34.02
N ARG A 17 21.10 17.14 33.74
CA ARG A 17 21.44 16.49 32.46
C ARG A 17 20.69 15.18 32.29
N ILE A 18 20.56 14.37 33.33
CA ILE A 18 19.79 13.11 33.30
C ILE A 18 18.30 13.40 33.06
N ALA A 19 17.74 14.40 33.76
CA ALA A 19 16.34 14.78 33.61
C ALA A 19 16.04 15.30 32.19
N GLY A 20 16.92 16.14 31.65
CA GLY A 20 16.82 16.63 30.27
C GLY A 20 16.88 15.50 29.25
N LEU A 21 17.78 14.52 29.42
CA LEU A 21 17.84 13.36 28.53
C LEU A 21 16.58 12.50 28.64
N ARG A 22 16.10 12.21 29.86
CA ARG A 22 14.88 11.42 30.07
C ARG A 22 13.65 12.04 29.43
N ALA A 23 13.52 13.38 29.47
CA ALA A 23 12.41 14.10 28.86
C ALA A 23 12.43 14.07 27.33
N ASN A 24 13.60 13.83 26.72
CA ASN A 24 13.79 13.81 25.26
C ASN A 24 14.06 12.40 24.72
N LEU A 25 13.88 11.35 25.54
CA LEU A 25 13.99 9.99 25.06
C LEU A 25 12.84 9.72 24.07
N PRO A 26 13.12 9.11 22.91
CA PRO A 26 12.05 8.67 22.02
C PRO A 26 11.23 7.57 22.69
N GLU A 27 10.03 7.35 22.15
CA GLU A 27 9.20 6.21 22.52
C GLU A 27 9.99 4.90 22.37
N MET A 28 9.96 4.06 23.42
CA MET A 28 10.62 2.76 23.38
C MET A 28 9.97 1.86 22.32
N PRO A 29 10.73 1.00 21.61
CA PRO A 29 10.19 0.13 20.57
C PRO A 29 9.00 -0.73 21.05
N GLU A 30 9.02 -1.21 22.28
CA GLU A 30 7.95 -2.03 22.87
C GLU A 30 6.66 -1.22 23.06
N ALA A 31 6.78 0.05 23.49
CA ALA A 31 5.64 0.95 23.61
C ALA A 31 5.08 1.31 22.23
N LYS A 32 5.95 1.60 21.26
CA LYS A 32 5.56 1.86 19.87
C LYS A 32 4.85 0.66 19.24
N LEU A 33 5.31 -0.56 19.50
CA LEU A 33 4.68 -1.80 19.03
C LEU A 33 3.26 -1.95 19.58
N GLN A 34 3.06 -1.71 20.87
CA GLN A 34 1.73 -1.74 21.48
C GLN A 34 0.83 -0.66 20.90
N ARG A 35 1.36 0.54 20.66
CA ARG A 35 0.60 1.63 20.05
C ARG A 35 0.21 1.32 18.61
N PHE A 36 1.13 0.85 17.77
CA PHE A 36 0.83 0.53 16.37
C PHE A 36 -0.22 -0.58 16.24
N THR A 37 -0.20 -1.56 17.16
CA THR A 37 -1.20 -2.63 17.14
C THR A 37 -2.57 -2.17 17.66
N SER A 38 -2.62 -1.31 18.66
CA SER A 38 -3.86 -0.81 19.25
C SER A 38 -4.50 0.34 18.45
N ASP A 39 -3.73 1.35 18.09
CA ASP A 39 -4.23 2.57 17.43
C ASP A 39 -4.47 2.35 15.93
N TYR A 40 -3.61 1.56 15.28
CA TYR A 40 -3.65 1.37 13.83
C TYR A 40 -4.15 -0.02 13.40
N GLY A 41 -4.40 -0.94 14.33
CA GLY A 41 -4.93 -2.27 14.03
C GLY A 41 -3.98 -3.16 13.22
N ILE A 42 -2.70 -2.82 13.16
CA ILE A 42 -1.69 -3.61 12.45
C ILE A 42 -1.26 -4.79 13.32
N ASN A 43 -1.04 -5.97 12.73
CA ASN A 43 -0.55 -7.11 13.50
C ASN A 43 0.89 -6.89 14.01
N GLU A 44 1.27 -7.55 15.12
CA GLU A 44 2.58 -7.37 15.76
C GLU A 44 3.77 -7.58 14.80
N LYS A 45 3.68 -8.55 13.90
CA LYS A 45 4.74 -8.84 12.94
C LYS A 45 4.98 -7.66 12.01
N LEU A 46 3.91 -7.15 11.40
CA LEU A 46 3.98 -6.04 10.45
C LEU A 46 4.34 -4.73 11.16
N ALA A 47 3.81 -4.49 12.36
CA ALA A 47 4.21 -3.35 13.18
C ALA A 47 5.72 -3.40 13.54
N GLY A 48 6.23 -4.58 13.90
CA GLY A 48 7.66 -4.79 14.14
C GLY A 48 8.51 -4.56 12.88
N GLN A 49 8.01 -4.94 11.69
CA GLN A 49 8.67 -4.64 10.42
C GLN A 49 8.76 -3.14 10.17
N VAL A 50 7.69 -2.38 10.43
CA VAL A 50 7.69 -0.92 10.27
C VAL A 50 8.67 -0.28 11.25
N ILE A 51 8.59 -0.61 12.55
CA ILE A 51 9.43 -0.04 13.62
C ILE A 51 10.93 -0.29 13.40
N SER A 52 11.27 -1.42 12.76
CA SER A 52 12.66 -1.76 12.44
C SER A 52 13.12 -1.22 11.08
N SER A 53 12.26 -0.53 10.34
CA SER A 53 12.56 0.05 9.03
C SER A 53 12.92 1.54 9.12
N GLU A 54 13.57 2.03 8.07
CA GLU A 54 13.82 3.47 7.87
C GLU A 54 12.53 4.30 7.72
N TYR A 55 11.43 3.65 7.36
CA TYR A 55 10.13 4.29 7.15
C TYR A 55 9.29 4.45 8.42
N THR A 56 9.84 4.15 9.61
CA THR A 56 9.08 4.27 10.88
C THR A 56 8.46 5.65 11.03
N GLN A 57 9.25 6.71 10.83
CA GLN A 57 8.79 8.08 10.97
C GLN A 57 7.77 8.44 9.88
N LEU A 58 8.05 8.09 8.62
CA LEU A 58 7.14 8.35 7.50
C LEU A 58 5.77 7.70 7.72
N PHE A 59 5.76 6.45 8.21
CA PHE A 59 4.55 5.73 8.53
C PHE A 59 3.72 6.49 9.59
N GLU A 60 4.35 6.96 10.66
CA GLU A 60 3.67 7.72 11.72
C GLU A 60 3.07 9.02 11.18
N GLU A 61 3.83 9.80 10.42
CA GLU A 61 3.38 11.07 9.86
C GLU A 61 2.18 10.87 8.91
N MET A 62 2.24 9.88 8.01
CA MET A 62 1.15 9.58 7.10
C MET A 62 -0.11 9.06 7.82
N MET A 63 0.06 8.45 8.99
CA MET A 63 -1.05 7.99 9.81
C MET A 63 -1.72 9.12 10.57
N GLU A 64 -0.95 10.07 11.09
CA GLU A 64 -1.47 11.31 11.68
C GLU A 64 -2.24 12.15 10.65
N GLU A 65 -1.79 12.17 9.40
CA GLU A 65 -2.47 12.84 8.29
C GLU A 65 -3.71 12.09 7.78
N GLY A 66 -3.89 10.84 8.21
CA GLY A 66 -4.99 9.96 7.78
C GLY A 66 -4.97 9.70 6.28
N LEU A 67 -3.79 9.69 5.64
CA LEU A 67 -3.65 9.58 4.19
C LEU A 67 -3.83 8.16 3.66
N ALA A 68 -3.67 7.15 4.50
CA ALA A 68 -3.61 5.76 4.05
C ALA A 68 -4.33 4.80 5.01
N ASP A 69 -4.75 3.66 4.46
CA ASP A 69 -5.04 2.49 5.27
C ASP A 69 -3.75 2.01 5.97
N PRO A 70 -3.75 1.79 7.29
CA PRO A 70 -2.54 1.44 8.02
C PRO A 70 -1.87 0.15 7.53
N VAL A 71 -2.68 -0.86 7.24
CA VAL A 71 -2.17 -2.17 6.82
C VAL A 71 -1.54 -2.04 5.44
N GLN A 72 -2.24 -1.39 4.50
CA GLN A 72 -1.73 -1.18 3.15
C GLN A 72 -0.43 -0.36 3.15
N LEU A 73 -0.36 0.72 3.93
CA LEU A 73 0.85 1.53 4.04
C LEU A 73 2.03 0.71 4.59
N ALA A 74 1.80 -0.03 5.67
CA ALA A 74 2.84 -0.85 6.29
C ALA A 74 3.33 -1.98 5.35
N VAL A 75 2.43 -2.64 4.63
CA VAL A 75 2.79 -3.66 3.61
C VAL A 75 3.62 -3.02 2.51
N THR A 76 3.21 -1.87 1.99
CA THR A 76 3.92 -1.21 0.90
C THR A 76 5.34 -0.79 1.29
N LEU A 77 5.49 -0.14 2.44
CA LEU A 77 6.80 0.34 2.93
C LEU A 77 7.75 -0.79 3.30
N THR A 78 7.25 -1.95 3.72
CA THR A 78 8.10 -3.02 4.29
C THR A 78 8.21 -4.29 3.45
N GLU A 79 7.18 -4.64 2.69
CA GLU A 79 7.10 -5.86 1.90
C GLU A 79 7.20 -5.55 0.40
N ASP A 80 6.35 -4.67 -0.14
CA ASP A 80 6.34 -4.35 -1.58
C ASP A 80 7.67 -3.75 -2.01
N PHE A 81 8.17 -2.75 -1.30
CA PHE A 81 9.47 -2.11 -1.60
C PHE A 81 10.63 -3.10 -1.55
N ARG A 82 10.63 -4.03 -0.59
CA ARG A 82 11.64 -5.11 -0.56
C ARG A 82 11.46 -6.08 -1.73
N GLY A 83 10.22 -6.33 -2.17
CA GLY A 83 9.92 -7.09 -3.38
C GLY A 83 10.52 -6.43 -4.62
N LEU A 84 10.20 -5.15 -4.83
CA LEU A 84 10.70 -4.34 -5.95
C LEU A 84 12.23 -4.27 -5.98
N GLN A 85 12.88 -4.08 -4.83
CA GLN A 85 14.34 -4.12 -4.74
C GLN A 85 14.93 -5.47 -5.19
N ARG A 86 14.29 -6.60 -4.86
CA ARG A 86 14.74 -7.92 -5.34
C ARG A 86 14.57 -8.10 -6.86
N GLU A 87 13.60 -7.38 -7.44
CA GLU A 87 13.36 -7.33 -8.89
C GLU A 87 14.29 -6.35 -9.62
N GLY A 88 15.16 -5.65 -8.89
CA GLY A 88 16.14 -4.71 -9.44
C GLY A 88 15.61 -3.28 -9.60
N VAL A 89 14.49 -2.95 -8.96
CA VAL A 89 13.95 -1.59 -8.94
C VAL A 89 14.70 -0.74 -7.92
N GLU A 90 15.17 0.44 -8.35
CA GLU A 90 15.88 1.42 -7.53
C GLU A 90 14.91 2.21 -6.63
N VAL A 91 14.34 1.55 -5.62
CA VAL A 91 13.37 2.15 -4.68
C VAL A 91 13.94 3.38 -3.95
N GLY A 92 15.27 3.50 -3.81
CA GLY A 92 15.91 4.68 -3.23
C GLY A 92 15.71 5.98 -4.03
N ASN A 93 15.24 5.90 -5.27
CA ASN A 93 14.86 7.07 -6.06
C ASN A 93 13.46 7.60 -5.72
N ILE A 94 12.67 6.85 -4.96
CA ILE A 94 11.30 7.20 -4.58
C ILE A 94 11.37 8.01 -3.27
N SER A 95 11.05 9.29 -3.33
CA SER A 95 11.02 10.16 -2.16
C SER A 95 9.75 9.96 -1.34
N ASP A 96 9.81 10.33 -0.05
CA ASP A 96 8.66 10.35 0.85
C ASP A 96 7.48 11.16 0.30
N ALA A 97 7.76 12.24 -0.44
CA ALA A 97 6.74 13.03 -1.12
C ALA A 97 6.00 12.22 -2.20
N LEU A 98 6.73 11.46 -3.02
CA LEU A 98 6.12 10.59 -4.04
C LEU A 98 5.29 9.47 -3.41
N ILE A 99 5.73 8.93 -2.27
CA ILE A 99 4.96 7.94 -1.50
C ILE A 99 3.65 8.56 -1.02
N ARG A 100 3.72 9.73 -0.38
CA ARG A 100 2.55 10.49 0.10
C ARG A 100 1.58 10.80 -1.04
N ASP A 101 2.08 11.32 -2.16
CA ASP A 101 1.26 11.65 -3.33
C ASP A 101 0.57 10.40 -3.91
N THR A 102 1.29 9.27 -3.98
CA THR A 102 0.73 8.00 -4.46
C THR A 102 -0.41 7.50 -3.58
N PHE A 103 -0.24 7.55 -2.26
CA PHE A 103 -1.32 7.21 -1.32
C PHE A 103 -2.45 8.25 -1.33
N GLY A 104 -2.17 9.50 -1.68
CA GLY A 104 -3.17 10.52 -1.97
C GLY A 104 -4.09 10.12 -3.13
N LEU A 105 -3.51 9.65 -4.24
CA LEU A 105 -4.29 9.15 -5.39
C LEU A 105 -5.11 7.91 -5.03
N LEU A 106 -4.55 6.99 -4.24
CA LEU A 106 -5.27 5.83 -3.73
C LEU A 106 -6.47 6.24 -2.87
N LYS A 107 -6.29 7.20 -1.96
CA LYS A 107 -7.37 7.72 -1.11
C LYS A 107 -8.44 8.48 -1.90
N ALA A 108 -8.05 9.14 -2.99
CA ALA A 108 -8.97 9.81 -3.91
C ALA A 108 -9.76 8.83 -4.80
N GLY A 109 -9.41 7.54 -4.80
CA GLY A 109 -10.03 6.54 -5.68
C GLY A 109 -9.59 6.67 -7.14
N GLU A 110 -8.46 7.33 -7.41
CA GLU A 110 -7.89 7.46 -8.76
C GLU A 110 -7.06 6.24 -9.17
N THR A 111 -6.72 5.39 -8.21
CA THR A 111 -6.03 4.11 -8.42
C THR A 111 -6.44 3.09 -7.36
N VAL A 112 -5.97 1.86 -7.50
CA VAL A 112 -6.19 0.75 -6.55
C VAL A 112 -4.86 0.25 -5.99
N LYS A 113 -4.93 -0.44 -4.85
CA LYS A 113 -3.74 -0.96 -4.16
C LYS A 113 -2.91 -1.93 -5.02
N GLU A 114 -3.54 -2.69 -5.91
CA GLU A 114 -2.89 -3.63 -6.82
C GLU A 114 -2.01 -2.93 -7.88
N SER A 115 -2.25 -1.65 -8.12
CA SER A 115 -1.50 -0.83 -9.07
C SER A 115 -0.26 -0.17 -8.44
N LEU A 116 -0.17 -0.13 -7.10
CA LEU A 116 0.95 0.50 -6.38
C LEU A 116 2.33 -0.02 -6.83
N PRO A 117 2.59 -1.33 -6.94
CA PRO A 117 3.92 -1.80 -7.34
C PRO A 117 4.33 -1.31 -8.74
N GLN A 118 3.38 -1.22 -9.68
CA GLN A 118 3.63 -0.73 -11.04
C GLN A 118 3.91 0.77 -11.04
N ILE A 119 3.14 1.55 -10.27
CA ILE A 119 3.36 2.99 -10.08
C ILE A 119 4.75 3.25 -9.50
N PHE A 120 5.11 2.57 -8.42
CA PHE A 120 6.44 2.75 -7.79
C PHE A 120 7.59 2.29 -8.68
N THR A 121 7.41 1.21 -9.44
CA THR A 121 8.40 0.78 -10.44
C THR A 121 8.64 1.85 -11.49
N TRP A 122 7.56 2.47 -11.99
CA TRP A 122 7.67 3.56 -12.97
C TRP A 122 8.33 4.79 -12.35
N LEU A 123 7.96 5.20 -11.14
CA LEU A 123 8.54 6.36 -10.46
C LEU A 123 10.05 6.18 -10.21
N ALA A 124 10.48 4.99 -9.79
CA ALA A 124 11.89 4.68 -9.59
C ALA A 124 12.73 4.82 -10.87
N GLY A 125 12.13 4.53 -12.04
CA GLY A 125 12.75 4.62 -13.36
C GLY A 125 12.61 5.98 -14.05
N ASN A 126 11.76 6.88 -13.54
CA ASN A 126 11.45 8.17 -14.17
C ASN A 126 11.64 9.32 -13.18
N PRO A 127 12.90 9.74 -12.90
CA PRO A 127 13.19 10.84 -12.00
C PRO A 127 12.48 12.14 -12.44
N GLY A 128 11.78 12.79 -11.51
CA GLY A 128 11.01 14.01 -11.75
C GLY A 128 9.58 13.78 -12.25
N GLY A 129 9.18 12.52 -12.50
CA GLY A 129 7.78 12.16 -12.73
C GLY A 129 6.98 12.14 -11.44
N SER A 130 5.68 12.41 -11.56
CA SER A 130 4.69 12.34 -10.48
C SER A 130 3.89 11.03 -10.53
N PRO A 131 3.21 10.64 -9.45
CA PRO A 131 2.33 9.46 -9.46
C PRO A 131 1.21 9.57 -10.50
N ALA A 132 0.73 10.79 -10.80
CA ALA A 132 -0.25 11.03 -11.86
C ALA A 132 0.32 10.73 -13.26
N ASP A 133 1.57 11.13 -13.52
CA ASP A 133 2.26 10.79 -14.77
C ASP A 133 2.41 9.27 -14.93
N ALA A 134 2.66 8.55 -13.83
CA ALA A 134 2.73 7.09 -13.82
C ALA A 134 1.38 6.45 -14.20
N LEU A 135 0.27 6.98 -13.68
CA LEU A 135 -1.08 6.48 -14.04
C LEU A 135 -1.37 6.68 -15.53
N GLU A 136 -1.04 7.84 -16.08
CA GLU A 136 -1.23 8.14 -17.50
C GLU A 136 -0.34 7.24 -18.37
N ALA A 137 0.95 7.18 -18.07
CA ALA A 137 1.93 6.44 -18.86
C ALA A 137 1.69 4.92 -18.85
N LEU A 138 1.22 4.38 -17.72
CA LEU A 138 0.90 2.95 -17.58
C LEU A 138 -0.54 2.61 -17.96
N GLY A 139 -1.37 3.62 -18.22
CA GLY A 139 -2.80 3.44 -18.47
C GLY A 139 -3.53 2.83 -17.27
N LEU A 140 -3.08 3.14 -16.04
CA LEU A 140 -3.63 2.61 -14.78
C LEU A 140 -4.73 3.48 -14.16
N GLY A 141 -5.16 4.52 -14.88
CA GLY A 141 -6.33 5.31 -14.48
C GLY A 141 -7.60 4.45 -14.45
N MET A 142 -8.44 4.73 -13.45
CA MET A 142 -9.70 4.02 -13.21
C MET A 142 -10.64 4.10 -14.41
N LEU A 143 -11.27 2.97 -14.73
CA LEU A 143 -12.34 2.90 -15.72
C LEU A 143 -13.58 3.64 -15.20
N SER A 144 -14.26 4.35 -16.10
CA SER A 144 -15.60 4.86 -15.77
C SER A 144 -16.58 3.70 -15.53
N GLU A 145 -17.64 3.94 -14.76
CA GLU A 145 -18.68 2.92 -14.51
C GLU A 145 -19.25 2.36 -15.82
N ASP A 146 -19.48 3.23 -16.82
CA ASP A 146 -20.00 2.83 -18.13
C ASP A 146 -19.02 1.95 -18.91
N GLU A 147 -17.72 2.24 -18.87
CA GLU A 147 -16.71 1.40 -19.50
C GLU A 147 -16.60 0.04 -18.82
N LEU A 148 -16.57 0.03 -17.49
CA LEU A 148 -16.50 -1.20 -16.71
C LEU A 148 -17.73 -2.08 -16.95
N ARG A 149 -18.94 -1.48 -16.93
CA ARG A 149 -20.19 -2.17 -17.22
C ARG A 149 -20.18 -2.83 -18.60
N ARG A 150 -19.77 -2.08 -19.64
CA ARG A 150 -19.63 -2.62 -21.00
C ARG A 150 -18.65 -3.80 -21.07
N MET A 151 -17.50 -3.69 -20.40
CA MET A 151 -16.51 -4.78 -20.35
C MET A 151 -17.08 -6.03 -19.66
N VAL A 152 -17.79 -5.85 -18.54
CA VAL A 152 -18.42 -6.94 -17.79
C VAL A 152 -19.49 -7.63 -18.63
N GLU A 153 -20.41 -6.87 -19.23
CA GLU A 153 -21.48 -7.42 -20.09
C GLU A 153 -20.92 -8.19 -21.28
N ALA A 154 -19.90 -7.64 -21.95
CA ALA A 154 -19.19 -8.32 -23.03
C ALA A 154 -18.58 -9.64 -22.55
N LYS A 155 -17.88 -9.64 -21.40
CA LYS A 155 -17.26 -10.86 -20.86
C LYS A 155 -18.27 -11.93 -20.50
N VAL A 156 -19.38 -11.54 -19.88
CA VAL A 156 -20.48 -12.46 -19.52
C VAL A 156 -21.10 -13.04 -20.79
N SER A 157 -21.31 -12.23 -21.82
CA SER A 157 -21.82 -12.70 -23.12
C SER A 157 -20.83 -13.63 -23.85
N GLU A 158 -19.53 -13.32 -23.86
CA GLU A 158 -18.48 -14.19 -24.41
C GLU A 158 -18.44 -15.56 -23.72
N ASN A 159 -18.80 -15.60 -22.43
CA ASN A 159 -18.80 -16.80 -21.60
C ASN A 159 -20.21 -17.30 -21.29
N ARG A 160 -21.20 -17.01 -22.15
CA ARG A 160 -22.61 -17.36 -21.95
C ARG A 160 -22.80 -18.85 -21.60
N GLU A 161 -22.17 -19.75 -22.35
CA GLU A 161 -22.26 -21.20 -22.08
C GLU A 161 -21.78 -21.59 -20.66
N MET A 162 -20.75 -20.90 -20.16
CA MET A 162 -20.25 -21.12 -18.80
C MET A 162 -21.27 -20.65 -17.77
N VAL A 163 -21.87 -19.47 -17.99
CA VAL A 163 -22.88 -18.89 -17.10
C VAL A 163 -24.15 -19.74 -17.08
N GLU A 164 -24.64 -20.19 -18.24
CA GLU A 164 -25.81 -21.07 -18.33
C GLU A 164 -25.58 -22.40 -17.60
N ARG A 165 -24.39 -22.99 -17.73
CA ARG A 165 -24.05 -24.28 -17.10
C ARG A 165 -23.81 -24.16 -15.60
N MET A 166 -23.21 -23.06 -15.14
CA MET A 166 -22.72 -22.92 -13.76
C MET A 166 -23.61 -22.03 -12.88
N GLY A 167 -24.41 -21.16 -13.48
CA GLY A 167 -25.22 -20.15 -12.79
C GLY A 167 -24.34 -19.21 -11.96
N GLU A 168 -24.74 -18.93 -10.71
CA GLU A 168 -23.97 -18.13 -9.75
C GLU A 168 -22.53 -18.65 -9.54
N ARG A 169 -22.26 -19.95 -9.75
CA ARG A 169 -20.92 -20.52 -9.59
C ARG A 169 -19.94 -20.03 -10.67
N ALA A 170 -20.43 -19.42 -11.76
CA ALA A 170 -19.59 -18.76 -12.77
C ALA A 170 -18.90 -17.50 -12.23
N MET A 171 -19.37 -16.94 -11.11
CA MET A 171 -18.84 -15.70 -10.51
C MET A 171 -17.34 -15.77 -10.25
N GLY A 172 -16.84 -16.82 -9.61
CA GLY A 172 -15.42 -16.95 -9.27
C GLY A 172 -14.51 -16.97 -10.52
N PRO A 173 -14.75 -17.87 -11.49
CA PRO A 173 -14.01 -17.89 -12.75
C PRO A 173 -14.09 -16.56 -13.51
N LEU A 174 -15.27 -15.96 -13.64
CA LEU A 174 -15.45 -14.69 -14.35
C LEU A 174 -14.76 -13.53 -13.62
N MET A 175 -14.77 -13.52 -12.29
CA MET A 175 -14.01 -12.55 -11.50
C MET A 175 -12.52 -12.65 -11.82
N GLY A 176 -11.96 -13.85 -11.87
CA GLY A 176 -10.55 -14.06 -12.24
C GLY A 176 -10.22 -13.54 -13.64
N MET A 177 -11.08 -13.80 -14.63
CA MET A 177 -10.92 -13.28 -15.98
C MET A 177 -11.03 -11.75 -16.03
N MET A 178 -12.05 -11.20 -15.38
CA MET A 178 -12.30 -9.75 -15.36
C MET A 178 -11.16 -9.00 -14.69
N MET A 179 -10.65 -9.48 -13.54
CA MET A 179 -9.51 -8.86 -12.86
C MET A 179 -8.25 -8.83 -13.74
N GLY A 180 -8.05 -9.87 -14.55
CA GLY A 180 -6.98 -9.91 -15.56
C GLY A 180 -7.17 -8.92 -16.71
N ASP A 181 -8.41 -8.65 -17.11
CA ASP A 181 -8.74 -7.73 -18.19
C ASP A 181 -8.71 -6.26 -17.74
N VAL A 182 -9.21 -5.96 -16.55
CA VAL A 182 -9.18 -4.59 -16.00
C VAL A 182 -7.78 -4.17 -15.54
N ARG A 183 -6.87 -5.12 -15.26
CA ARG A 183 -5.45 -4.87 -14.92
C ARG A 183 -5.24 -3.79 -13.84
N GLY A 184 -6.04 -3.81 -12.77
CA GLY A 184 -5.93 -2.82 -11.69
C GLY A 184 -6.53 -1.45 -12.02
N ARG A 185 -7.42 -1.37 -13.02
CA ARG A 185 -8.16 -0.14 -13.37
C ARG A 185 -9.60 -0.13 -12.88
N ALA A 186 -9.97 -1.06 -12.01
CA ALA A 186 -11.29 -1.12 -11.39
C ALA A 186 -11.18 -1.78 -10.01
N GLU A 187 -12.02 -1.36 -9.08
CA GLU A 187 -12.10 -2.01 -7.77
C GLU A 187 -12.77 -3.38 -7.89
N ALA A 188 -12.23 -4.36 -7.16
CA ALA A 188 -12.78 -5.70 -7.13
C ALA A 188 -14.26 -5.73 -6.71
N ARG A 189 -14.65 -4.81 -5.81
CA ARG A 189 -16.03 -4.66 -5.34
C ARG A 189 -16.99 -4.29 -6.49
N ASP A 190 -16.59 -3.34 -7.33
CA ASP A 190 -17.42 -2.82 -8.41
C ASP A 190 -17.54 -3.86 -9.53
N VAL A 191 -16.43 -4.52 -9.87
CA VAL A 191 -16.41 -5.65 -10.82
C VAL A 191 -17.36 -6.76 -10.34
N GLN A 192 -17.30 -7.12 -9.06
CA GLN A 192 -18.15 -8.15 -8.48
C GLN A 192 -19.64 -7.77 -8.49
N ALA A 193 -19.98 -6.50 -8.21
CA ALA A 193 -21.35 -6.01 -8.25
C ALA A 193 -21.92 -6.10 -9.68
N LEU A 194 -21.20 -5.59 -10.67
CA LEU A 194 -21.60 -5.60 -12.07
C LEU A 194 -21.69 -7.02 -12.65
N LEU A 195 -20.75 -7.91 -12.29
CA LEU A 195 -20.80 -9.32 -12.71
C LEU A 195 -22.06 -10.01 -12.19
N ARG A 196 -22.47 -9.70 -10.94
CA ARG A 196 -23.67 -10.28 -10.34
C ARG A 196 -24.91 -9.84 -11.10
N GLU A 197 -25.04 -8.54 -11.35
CA GLU A 197 -26.14 -7.98 -12.13
C GLU A 197 -26.23 -8.63 -13.52
N ALA A 198 -25.10 -8.75 -14.23
CA ALA A 198 -25.06 -9.30 -15.59
C ALA A 198 -25.38 -10.80 -15.64
N ILE A 199 -24.90 -11.59 -14.67
CA ILE A 199 -25.23 -13.02 -14.56
C ILE A 199 -26.72 -13.21 -14.25
N ASP A 200 -27.27 -12.43 -13.31
CA ASP A 200 -28.68 -12.51 -12.92
C ASP A 200 -29.61 -12.08 -14.07
N ALA A 201 -29.21 -11.11 -14.88
CA ALA A 201 -29.93 -10.70 -16.07
C ALA A 201 -29.97 -11.83 -17.12
N LEU A 202 -28.83 -12.47 -17.37
CA LEU A 202 -28.71 -13.57 -18.32
C LEU A 202 -29.51 -14.82 -17.89
N ALA A 203 -29.59 -15.08 -16.58
CA ALA A 203 -30.37 -16.20 -16.05
C ALA A 203 -31.90 -16.00 -16.12
N ARG A 204 -32.36 -14.77 -16.40
CA ARG A 204 -33.77 -14.41 -16.57
C ARG A 204 -34.22 -14.38 -18.03
N GLU A 205 -33.28 -14.40 -18.98
CA GLU A 205 -33.55 -14.59 -20.42
C GLU A 205 -33.88 -16.06 -20.73
#